data_AF-A0A3M2IRP2-F1
#
_entry.id   AF-A0A3M2IRP2-F1
#
_cell.length_a   1.000
_cell.length_b   1.000
_cell.length_c   1.000
_cell.angle_alpha   90.00
_cell.angle_beta   90.00
_cell.angle_gamma   90.00
#
_symmetry.space_group_name_H-M   'P 1'
#
loop_
_entity.id
_entity.type
_entity.pdbx_description
1 polymer ?
#
loop_
_entity_poly.entity_id
_entity_poly.type
_entity_poly.pdbx_seq_one_letter_code
_entity_poly.pdbx_strand_id
1 'polypeptide(L)'
;MKATVKKDRRSTIRKRGNAASTVEPVIKLYELIQGERGVVKIYSEFLECEIYLINPGVTNLPPLPDDCPIYTTEELAFLVNLSEDDLRRYHYLKTRLIG
;
A
#
# COMPACT_ATOMS: atom_id res chain seq x y z
N MET A 1 55.88 10.11 -12.49
CA MET A 1 54.41 10.08 -12.62
C MET A 1 53.87 8.77 -12.07
N LYS A 2 53.28 8.76 -10.87
CA LYS A 2 52.33 7.74 -10.39
C LYS A 2 51.40 8.41 -9.37
N ALA A 3 50.13 8.57 -9.74
CA ALA A 3 49.09 9.10 -8.86
C ALA A 3 48.38 7.94 -8.16
N THR A 4 48.46 7.89 -6.84
CA THR A 4 47.74 6.96 -5.96
C THR A 4 46.37 7.55 -5.62
N VAL A 5 45.29 6.98 -6.17
CA VAL A 5 43.91 7.32 -5.78
C VAL A 5 43.50 6.36 -4.65
N LYS A 6 43.41 6.89 -3.42
CA LYS A 6 42.88 6.15 -2.27
C LYS A 6 41.35 6.03 -2.39
N LYS A 7 40.90 4.79 -2.36
CA LYS A 7 39.52 4.31 -2.48
C LYS A 7 38.67 4.85 -1.32
N ASP A 8 37.75 5.74 -1.65
CA ASP A 8 36.78 6.34 -0.73
C ASP A 8 35.81 5.26 -0.22
N ARG A 9 35.85 4.96 1.08
CA ARG A 9 34.95 4.01 1.74
C ARG A 9 33.64 4.73 2.02
N ARG A 10 32.75 4.76 1.01
CA ARG A 10 31.33 5.14 1.22
C ARG A 10 30.69 4.13 2.16
N SER A 11 30.66 4.50 3.44
CA SER A 11 29.81 3.90 4.47
C SER A 11 28.35 4.12 4.05
N THR A 12 27.75 3.13 3.41
CA THR A 12 26.31 3.07 3.19
C THR A 12 25.63 2.93 4.56
N ILE A 13 25.15 4.07 5.05
CA ILE A 13 24.21 4.19 6.16
C ILE A 13 22.99 3.34 5.80
N ARG A 14 22.90 2.14 6.36
CA ARG A 14 21.67 1.36 6.41
C ARG A 14 20.71 2.12 7.32
N LYS A 15 19.88 3.00 6.75
CA LYS A 15 18.69 3.54 7.43
C LYS A 15 17.83 2.34 7.80
N ARG A 16 17.95 1.90 9.06
CA ARG A 16 17.00 0.99 9.69
C ARG A 16 15.63 1.65 9.58
N GLY A 17 14.68 0.93 9.01
CA GLY A 17 13.32 1.40 8.76
C GLY A 17 12.75 2.05 10.02
N ASN A 18 12.25 3.27 9.86
CA ASN A 18 11.39 3.90 10.85
C ASN A 18 10.25 2.94 11.11
N ALA A 19 10.08 2.52 12.36
CA ALA A 19 8.80 2.05 12.84
C ALA A 19 7.83 3.22 12.65
N ALA A 20 7.05 3.19 11.57
CA ALA A 20 5.96 4.13 11.36
C ALA A 20 5.05 4.03 12.58
N SER A 21 4.75 5.15 13.22
CA SER A 21 3.80 5.14 14.33
C SER A 21 2.48 4.56 13.81
N THR A 22 1.81 3.72 14.62
CA THR A 22 0.52 3.11 14.25
C THR A 22 -0.57 4.14 13.92
N VAL A 23 -0.35 5.40 14.28
CA VAL A 23 -1.21 6.54 13.98
C VAL A 23 -1.14 6.97 12.52
N GLU A 24 0.02 6.83 11.86
CA GLU A 24 0.22 7.32 10.50
C GLU A 24 -0.65 6.58 9.45
N PRO A 25 -0.77 5.23 9.47
CA PRO A 25 -1.71 4.52 8.60
C PRO A 25 -3.17 4.90 8.85
N VAL A 26 -3.54 5.12 10.12
CA VAL A 26 -4.91 5.50 10.50
C VAL A 26 -5.25 6.88 9.92
N ILE A 27 -4.35 7.87 10.06
CA ILE A 27 -4.54 9.21 9.46
C ILE A 27 -4.73 9.09 7.95
N LYS A 28 -3.89 8.31 7.25
CA LYS A 28 -4.01 8.13 5.79
C LYS A 28 -5.34 7.51 5.39
N LEU A 29 -5.87 6.56 6.17
CA LEU A 29 -7.19 5.98 5.95
C LEU A 29 -8.30 7.01 6.20
N TYR A 30 -8.20 7.85 7.22
CA TYR A 30 -9.16 8.94 7.46
C TYR A 30 -9.17 9.96 6.31
N GLU A 31 -7.99 10.41 5.85
CA GLU A 31 -7.86 11.31 4.70
C GLU A 31 -8.48 10.68 3.43
N LEU A 32 -8.29 9.37 3.24
CA LEU A 32 -8.88 8.63 2.13
C LEU A 32 -10.41 8.63 2.21
N ILE A 33 -10.99 8.34 3.39
CA ILE A 33 -12.45 8.30 3.59
C ILE A 33 -13.08 9.69 3.39
N GLN A 34 -12.39 10.75 3.83
CA GLN A 34 -12.86 12.14 3.67
C GLN A 34 -12.72 12.67 2.23
N GLY A 35 -11.98 11.98 1.36
CA GLY A 35 -11.74 12.40 -0.02
C GLY A 35 -10.61 13.42 -0.17
N GLU A 36 -9.84 13.69 0.89
CA GLU A 36 -8.63 14.51 0.84
C GLU A 36 -7.46 13.75 0.18
N ARG A 37 -7.55 12.42 0.15
CA ARG A 37 -6.59 11.52 -0.48
C ARG A 37 -7.31 10.60 -1.46
N GLY A 38 -6.74 10.44 -2.65
CA GLY A 38 -7.29 9.53 -3.68
C GLY A 38 -6.89 8.07 -3.49
N VAL A 39 -5.68 7.80 -2.99
CA VAL A 39 -5.11 6.44 -2.90
C VAL A 39 -4.31 6.25 -1.62
N VAL A 40 -4.49 5.11 -0.97
CA VAL A 40 -3.65 4.61 0.12
C VAL A 40 -3.17 3.22 -0.23
N LYS A 41 -1.87 2.98 -0.07
CA LYS A 41 -1.26 1.67 -0.19
C LYS A 41 -1.08 1.08 1.20
N ILE A 42 -1.56 -0.13 1.44
CA ILE A 42 -1.35 -0.87 2.68
C ILE A 42 -0.83 -2.27 2.38
N TYR A 43 0.00 -2.79 3.29
CA TYR A 43 0.36 -4.19 3.28
C TYR A 43 -0.64 -4.96 4.14
N SER A 44 -1.30 -5.96 3.57
CA SER A 44 -2.14 -6.88 4.32
C SER A 44 -1.28 -8.05 4.76
N GLU A 45 -1.03 -8.17 6.06
CA GLU A 45 -0.35 -9.35 6.63
C GLU A 45 -1.16 -10.62 6.39
N PHE A 46 -2.48 -10.49 6.38
CA PHE A 46 -3.39 -11.61 6.22
C PHE A 46 -3.45 -12.16 4.78
N LEU A 47 -3.35 -11.28 3.78
CA LEU A 47 -3.33 -11.64 2.36
C LEU A 47 -1.90 -11.73 1.82
N GLU A 48 -0.89 -11.47 2.65
CA GLU A 48 0.55 -11.46 2.31
C GLU A 48 0.88 -10.65 1.05
N CYS A 49 0.15 -9.55 0.82
CA CYS A 49 0.33 -8.72 -0.37
C CYS A 49 0.04 -7.24 -0.10
N GLU A 50 0.53 -6.39 -1.02
CA GLU A 50 0.21 -4.98 -1.04
C GLU A 50 -1.14 -4.77 -1.74
N ILE A 51 -2.03 -4.02 -1.09
CA ILE A 51 -3.35 -3.67 -1.61
C ILE A 51 -3.48 -2.15 -1.69
N TYR A 52 -4.22 -1.70 -2.70
CA TYR A 52 -4.48 -0.29 -2.95
C TYR A 52 -5.91 0.03 -2.59
N LEU A 53 -6.12 0.98 -1.68
CA LEU A 53 -7.42 1.53 -1.34
C LEU A 53 -7.60 2.84 -2.09
N ILE A 54 -8.71 2.98 -2.82
CA ILE A 54 -9.01 4.16 -3.63
C ILE A 54 -10.33 4.80 -3.21
N ASN A 55 -10.39 6.13 -3.26
CA ASN A 55 -11.65 6.85 -3.11
C ASN A 55 -12.24 7.12 -4.52
N PRO A 56 -13.38 6.51 -4.87
CA PRO A 56 -13.99 6.69 -6.19
C PRO A 56 -14.51 8.12 -6.44
N GLY A 57 -14.71 8.91 -5.38
CA GLY A 57 -15.10 10.33 -5.48
C GLY A 57 -13.95 11.24 -5.94
N VAL A 58 -12.71 10.75 -5.98
CA VAL A 58 -11.54 11.51 -6.44
C VAL A 58 -11.28 11.22 -7.91
N THR A 59 -11.51 12.20 -8.78
CA THR A 59 -11.43 12.02 -10.25
C THR A 59 -10.01 11.96 -10.81
N ASN A 60 -9.01 12.48 -10.08
CA ASN A 60 -7.60 12.47 -10.50
C ASN A 60 -6.79 11.49 -9.66
N LEU A 61 -7.00 10.20 -9.88
CA LEU A 61 -6.19 9.16 -9.24
C LEU A 61 -4.80 9.09 -9.89
N PRO A 62 -3.73 8.91 -9.11
CA PRO A 62 -2.42 8.56 -9.66
C PRO A 62 -2.49 7.21 -10.39
N PRO A 63 -1.57 6.94 -11.33
CA PRO A 63 -1.51 5.66 -12.01
C PRO A 63 -1.37 4.51 -11.00
N LEU A 64 -2.25 3.52 -11.12
CA LEU A 64 -2.28 2.34 -10.28
C LEU A 64 -1.51 1.19 -10.95
N PRO A 65 -0.92 0.26 -10.18
CA PRO A 65 -0.27 -0.91 -10.76
C PRO A 65 -1.32 -1.89 -11.31
N ASP A 66 -1.06 -2.45 -12.48
CA ASP A 66 -1.96 -3.41 -13.13
C ASP A 66 -2.05 -4.74 -12.36
N ASP A 67 -0.96 -5.15 -11.70
CA ASP A 67 -0.86 -6.43 -11.00
C ASP A 67 -1.25 -6.37 -9.51
N CYS A 68 -1.76 -5.22 -9.03
CA CYS A 68 -2.07 -5.05 -7.62
C CYS A 68 -3.60 -5.07 -7.35
N PRO A 69 -4.04 -5.77 -6.29
CA PRO A 69 -5.42 -5.73 -5.86
C PRO A 69 -5.83 -4.31 -5.43
N ILE A 70 -6.86 -3.79 -6.08
CA ILE A 70 -7.44 -2.48 -5.81
C ILE A 70 -8.80 -2.66 -5.14
N TYR A 71 -9.06 -1.93 -4.05
CA TYR A 71 -10.36 -1.85 -3.40
C TYR A 71 -10.80 -0.40 -3.24
N THR A 72 -12.11 -0.15 -3.32
CA THR A 72 -12.67 1.17 -3.06
C THR A 72 -12.89 1.39 -1.57
N THR A 73 -13.07 2.65 -1.16
CA THR A 73 -13.51 3.01 0.20
C THR A 73 -14.87 2.42 0.54
N GLU A 74 -15.75 2.20 -0.43
CA GLU A 74 -17.04 1.52 -0.24
C GLU A 74 -16.84 0.03 0.07
N GLU A 75 -15.92 -0.62 -0.65
CA GLU A 75 -15.55 -2.01 -0.37
C GLU A 75 -14.84 -2.14 0.97
N LEU A 76 -14.07 -1.13 1.40
CA LEU A 76 -13.39 -1.15 2.70
C LEU A 76 -14.35 -1.41 3.86
N ALA A 77 -15.53 -0.76 3.87
CA ALA A 77 -16.55 -0.99 4.90
C ALA A 77 -17.08 -2.43 4.91
N PHE A 78 -17.13 -3.08 3.76
CA PHE A 78 -17.46 -4.49 3.65
C PHE A 78 -16.30 -5.38 4.12
N LEU A 79 -15.08 -5.11 3.65
CA LEU A 79 -13.87 -5.89 3.97
C LEU A 79 -13.58 -5.95 5.47
N VAL A 80 -13.74 -4.85 6.19
CA VAL A 80 -13.48 -4.81 7.65
C VAL A 80 -14.49 -5.62 8.48
N ASN A 81 -15.64 -5.97 7.89
CA ASN A 81 -16.66 -6.79 8.53
C ASN A 81 -16.55 -8.27 8.16
N LEU A 82 -15.66 -8.64 7.25
CA LEU A 82 -15.48 -10.03 6.84
C LEU A 82 -14.71 -10.83 7.88
N SER A 83 -15.03 -12.12 7.96
CA SER A 83 -14.12 -13.08 8.57
C SER A 83 -12.85 -13.19 7.73
N GLU A 84 -11.78 -13.70 8.34
CA GLU A 84 -10.54 -14.02 7.65
C GLU A 84 -10.77 -14.90 6.40
N ASP A 85 -11.50 -16.01 6.55
CA ASP A 85 -11.78 -16.93 5.44
C ASP A 85 -12.58 -16.27 4.30
N ASP A 86 -13.58 -15.45 4.66
CA ASP A 86 -14.38 -14.72 3.67
C ASP A 86 -13.54 -13.66 2.95
N LEU A 87 -12.64 -12.99 3.67
CA LEU A 87 -11.72 -12.02 3.08
C LEU A 87 -10.78 -12.68 2.06
N ARG A 88 -10.23 -13.87 2.37
CA ARG A 88 -9.41 -14.63 1.40
C ARG A 88 -10.21 -15.02 0.18
N ARG A 89 -11.43 -15.52 0.39
CA ARG A 89 -12.30 -15.95 -0.69
C ARG A 89 -12.69 -14.78 -1.60
N TYR A 90 -13.06 -13.64 -1.01
CA TYR A 90 -13.39 -12.42 -1.72
C TYR A 90 -12.17 -11.90 -2.50
N HIS A 91 -11.00 -11.83 -1.87
CA HIS A 91 -9.75 -11.45 -2.51
C HIS A 91 -9.43 -12.34 -3.71
N TYR A 92 -9.47 -13.66 -3.54
CA TYR A 92 -9.22 -14.64 -4.60
C TYR A 92 -10.16 -14.46 -5.79
N LEU A 93 -11.46 -14.27 -5.54
CA LEU A 93 -12.43 -14.05 -6.61
C LEU A 93 -12.15 -12.76 -7.37
N LYS A 94 -11.78 -11.69 -6.65
CA LYS A 94 -11.53 -10.37 -7.24
C LYS A 94 -10.29 -10.36 -8.13
N THR A 95 -9.17 -10.90 -7.66
CA THR A 95 -7.92 -10.89 -8.42
C THR A 95 -7.96 -11.82 -9.61
N ARG A 96 -8.73 -12.92 -9.54
CA ARG A 96 -8.85 -13.89 -10.63
C ARG A 96 -9.76 -13.45 -11.77
N LEU A 97 -10.69 -12.51 -11.54
CA LEU A 97 -11.55 -11.94 -12.57
C LEU A 97 -10.86 -10.86 -13.42
N ILE A 98 -9.63 -10.46 -13.03
CA ILE A 98 -8.86 -9.41 -13.70
C ILE A 98 -7.80 -10.00 -14.67
N GLY A 99 -7.60 -11.33 -14.67
CA GLY A 99 -6.72 -12.05 -15.61
C GLY A 99 -7.49 -12.71 -16.75
#